data_AF-A0A960U2N4-F1
#
_entry.id   AF-A0A960U2N4-F1
#
_cell.length_a   1.000
_cell.length_b   1.000
_cell.length_c   1.000
_cell.angle_alpha   90.00
_cell.angle_beta   90.00
_cell.angle_gamma   90.00
#
_symmetry.space_group_name_H-M   'P 1'
#
loop_
_entity.id
_entity.type
_entity.pdbx_description
1 polymer ?
#
loop_
_entity_poly.entity_id
_entity_poly.type
_entity_poly.pdbx_seq_one_letter_code
_entity_poly.pdbx_strand_id
1 'polypeptide(L)'
;MALSLIAIRTTDASAQQDPYLQSKAQAYFDYAQAYATTGLGGVSEQLFTDDTLAELERLRGTGDSTIWTGMYVAAQSLRYAATGEAQAKTEAARIARYLHTVKAITDTPGYVGRYAAPNQAFWRQEYPDTHDRLYFGTGDYAGLFWIGDTSRDQYTGWWLGMSMAHEFLGDEDLNAVIEADMRDVIDTLIDNDWKIVDNNGDVDGNGAARVGYPLRLAWLIMAWSATGEQDYLDLFHDIFAERKDKLWLDVFSWTNKYAEYFAFNLSHNTFLQLMRLTPDCETHAFLTELYEKKIYKHVKETHNAWYDSVYLVGCRIGGTCSNRQFQKVADDVYQTLTEFWDAPNQA
;
A
#
# COMPACT_ATOMS: atom_id res chain seq x y z
N MET A 1 -14.51 14.53 -1.44
CA MET A 1 -15.27 13.25 -1.53
C MET A 1 -15.81 12.92 -2.92
N ALA A 2 -16.50 13.82 -3.65
CA ALA A 2 -17.05 13.48 -4.98
C ALA A 2 -16.02 13.43 -6.14
N LEU A 3 -14.86 14.10 -6.02
CA LEU A 3 -13.80 14.10 -7.05
C LEU A 3 -12.96 12.81 -7.06
N SER A 4 -12.76 12.17 -5.90
CA SER A 4 -11.92 10.97 -5.74
C SER A 4 -12.54 9.72 -6.41
N LEU A 5 -13.87 9.60 -6.36
CA LEU A 5 -14.66 8.57 -7.05
C LEU A 5 -14.68 8.74 -8.58
N ILE A 6 -14.53 9.98 -9.08
CA ILE A 6 -14.52 10.28 -10.52
C ILE A 6 -13.16 9.94 -11.15
N ALA A 7 -12.07 10.01 -10.37
CA ALA A 7 -10.73 9.81 -10.88
C ALA A 7 -10.31 8.34 -11.06
N ILE A 8 -10.87 7.41 -10.28
CA ILE A 8 -10.58 5.96 -10.39
C ILE A 8 -11.60 5.21 -11.25
N ARG A 9 -12.74 5.83 -11.58
CA ARG A 9 -13.58 5.37 -12.70
C ARG A 9 -12.93 5.77 -14.02
N THR A 10 -11.77 5.16 -14.31
CA THR A 10 -11.01 5.35 -15.56
C THR A 10 -11.66 4.64 -16.75
N THR A 11 -12.77 3.93 -16.54
CA THR A 11 -13.63 3.40 -17.60
C THR A 11 -15.08 3.73 -17.32
N ASP A 12 -15.81 3.99 -18.41
CA ASP A 12 -17.26 4.04 -18.43
C ASP A 12 -17.80 2.87 -17.60
N ALA A 13 -18.62 3.11 -16.58
CA ALA A 13 -19.24 2.03 -15.80
C ALA A 13 -20.16 1.14 -16.67
N SER A 14 -20.40 1.54 -17.93
CA SER A 14 -21.07 0.80 -18.98
C SER A 14 -20.14 -0.02 -19.90
N ALA A 15 -18.83 0.10 -19.77
CA ALA A 15 -17.88 -0.69 -20.56
C ALA A 15 -17.95 -2.16 -20.11
N GLN A 16 -18.21 -3.05 -21.06
CA GLN A 16 -18.21 -4.49 -20.79
C GLN A 16 -16.81 -4.91 -20.34
N GLN A 17 -16.72 -5.56 -19.17
CA GLN A 17 -15.46 -6.08 -18.66
C GLN A 17 -14.90 -7.14 -19.62
N ASP A 18 -13.58 -7.12 -19.82
CA ASP A 18 -12.91 -8.16 -20.59
C ASP A 18 -12.97 -9.48 -19.80
N PRO A 19 -13.64 -10.53 -20.34
CA PRO A 19 -13.79 -11.81 -19.65
C PRO A 19 -12.45 -12.51 -19.38
N TYR A 20 -11.42 -12.27 -20.20
CA TYR A 20 -10.09 -12.84 -19.97
C TYR A 20 -9.43 -12.20 -18.74
N LEU A 21 -9.40 -10.87 -18.68
CA LEU A 21 -8.84 -10.15 -17.53
C LEU A 21 -9.65 -10.40 -16.24
N GLN A 22 -10.97 -10.56 -16.35
CA GLN A 22 -11.82 -10.92 -15.22
C GLN A 22 -11.45 -12.31 -14.68
N SER A 23 -11.33 -13.31 -15.56
CA SER A 23 -10.91 -14.67 -15.19
C SER A 23 -9.52 -14.68 -14.55
N LYS A 24 -8.57 -13.92 -15.12
CA LYS A 24 -7.21 -13.78 -14.57
C LYS A 24 -7.23 -13.15 -13.18
N ALA A 25 -7.97 -12.06 -12.98
CA ALA A 25 -8.10 -11.42 -11.68
C ALA A 25 -8.73 -12.36 -10.63
N GLN A 26 -9.73 -13.16 -11.02
CA GLN A 26 -10.33 -14.15 -10.13
C GLN A 26 -9.32 -15.24 -9.74
N ALA A 27 -8.52 -15.75 -10.68
CA ALA A 27 -7.49 -16.74 -10.38
C ALA A 27 -6.41 -16.22 -9.40
N TYR A 28 -5.96 -14.97 -9.55
CA TYR A 28 -5.04 -14.34 -8.58
C TYR A 28 -5.68 -14.20 -7.20
N PHE A 29 -6.98 -13.89 -7.14
CA PHE A 29 -7.72 -13.80 -5.90
C PHE A 29 -7.85 -15.17 -5.21
N ASP A 30 -8.25 -16.20 -5.95
CA ASP A 30 -8.40 -17.56 -5.43
C ASP A 30 -7.05 -18.07 -4.90
N TYR A 31 -5.96 -17.83 -5.64
CA TYR A 31 -4.60 -18.12 -5.20
C TYR A 31 -4.24 -17.38 -3.90
N ALA A 32 -4.48 -16.06 -3.84
CA ALA A 32 -4.14 -15.25 -2.67
C ALA A 32 -4.91 -15.67 -1.41
N GLN A 33 -6.19 -16.04 -1.55
CA GLN A 33 -6.98 -16.56 -0.44
C GLN A 33 -6.52 -17.95 0.00
N ALA A 34 -6.20 -18.83 -0.95
CA ALA A 34 -5.79 -20.20 -0.64
C ALA A 34 -4.41 -20.24 0.05
N TYR A 35 -3.46 -19.41 -0.40
CA TYR A 35 -2.06 -19.59 -0.01
C TYR A 35 -1.38 -18.35 0.56
N ALA A 36 -1.75 -17.14 0.13
CA ALA A 36 -1.01 -15.94 0.48
C ALA A 36 -1.47 -15.25 1.76
N THR A 37 -2.76 -15.31 2.07
CA THR A 37 -3.40 -14.59 3.19
C THR A 37 -3.83 -15.54 4.31
N THR A 38 -3.01 -16.55 4.60
CA THR A 38 -3.28 -17.57 5.63
C THR A 38 -3.08 -17.03 7.05
N GLY A 39 -3.37 -17.86 8.05
CA GLY A 39 -3.26 -17.49 9.46
C GLY A 39 -4.33 -16.45 9.81
N LEU A 40 -3.90 -15.19 9.98
CA LEU A 40 -4.79 -14.07 10.27
C LEU A 40 -5.14 -13.22 9.03
N GLY A 41 -4.43 -13.37 7.91
CA GLY A 41 -4.68 -12.58 6.70
C GLY A 41 -3.45 -11.89 6.08
N GLY A 42 -2.29 -11.92 6.75
CA GLY A 42 -1.08 -11.27 6.22
C GLY A 42 -0.58 -11.92 4.94
N VAL A 43 -0.34 -11.09 3.91
CA VAL A 43 0.25 -11.52 2.65
C VAL A 43 1.68 -11.98 2.91
N SER A 44 1.98 -13.21 2.51
CA SER A 44 3.30 -13.82 2.60
C SER A 44 3.74 -14.31 1.22
N GLU A 45 5.01 -14.66 1.05
CA GLU A 45 5.49 -15.38 -0.14
C GLU A 45 5.36 -16.90 0.11
N GLN A 46 4.92 -17.64 -0.91
CA GLN A 46 4.69 -19.08 -0.85
C GLN A 46 5.86 -19.82 -1.50
N LEU A 47 6.44 -20.78 -0.79
CA LEU A 47 7.30 -21.80 -1.38
C LEU A 47 6.55 -23.12 -1.41
N PHE A 48 6.39 -23.68 -2.61
CA PHE A 48 5.78 -24.98 -2.83
C PHE A 48 6.85 -26.05 -2.95
N THR A 49 6.47 -27.30 -2.69
CA THR A 49 7.39 -28.44 -2.74
C THR A 49 7.89 -28.74 -4.16
N ASP A 50 7.13 -28.34 -5.17
CA ASP A 50 7.43 -28.50 -6.59
C ASP A 50 6.58 -27.54 -7.46
N ASP A 51 6.83 -27.58 -8.78
CA ASP A 51 6.19 -26.72 -9.78
C ASP A 51 4.70 -27.04 -10.02
N THR A 52 4.13 -28.05 -9.36
CA THR A 52 2.68 -28.33 -9.44
C THR A 52 1.86 -27.37 -8.58
N LEU A 53 2.51 -26.68 -7.63
CA LEU A 53 1.89 -25.73 -6.70
C LEU A 53 0.73 -26.35 -5.88
N ALA A 54 0.75 -27.66 -5.69
CA ALA A 54 -0.30 -28.39 -4.98
C ALA A 54 -0.07 -28.44 -3.46
N GLU A 55 1.19 -28.47 -3.02
CA GLU A 55 1.57 -28.57 -1.61
C GLU A 55 2.53 -27.45 -1.21
N LEU A 56 2.14 -26.69 -0.20
CA LEU A 56 2.93 -25.58 0.34
C LEU A 56 4.00 -26.11 1.28
N GLU A 57 5.27 -25.90 0.95
CA GLU A 57 6.42 -26.24 1.79
C GLU A 57 6.53 -25.28 2.98
N ARG A 58 6.57 -23.98 2.70
CA ARG A 58 6.68 -22.94 3.74
C ARG A 58 6.26 -21.56 3.25
N LEU A 59 6.03 -20.69 4.22
CA LEU A 59 5.92 -19.25 3.99
C LEU A 59 7.30 -18.61 4.16
N ARG A 60 7.56 -17.56 3.36
CA ARG A 60 8.75 -16.71 3.49
C ARG A 60 8.43 -15.25 3.23
N GLY A 61 9.43 -14.38 3.40
CA GLY A 61 9.30 -12.95 3.12
C GLY A 61 8.32 -12.23 4.06
N THR A 62 8.01 -12.83 5.21
CA THR A 62 7.00 -12.30 6.12
C THR A 62 7.44 -11.00 6.80
N GLY A 63 8.74 -10.69 6.81
CA GLY A 63 9.24 -9.37 7.20
C GLY A 63 8.72 -8.20 6.36
N ASP A 64 8.29 -8.42 5.12
CA ASP A 64 7.64 -7.38 4.30
C ASP A 64 6.13 -7.60 4.17
N SER A 65 5.54 -8.45 5.02
CA SER A 65 4.12 -8.81 4.91
C SER A 65 3.20 -7.59 4.99
N THR A 66 3.41 -6.68 5.93
CA THR A 66 2.51 -5.51 6.11
C THR A 66 2.40 -4.64 4.86
N ILE A 67 3.51 -4.41 4.13
CA ILE A 67 3.44 -3.58 2.91
C ILE A 67 2.61 -4.26 1.83
N TRP A 68 2.87 -5.54 1.57
CA TRP A 68 2.14 -6.30 0.56
C TRP A 68 0.69 -6.56 0.93
N THR A 69 0.42 -6.68 2.23
CA THR A 69 -0.94 -6.78 2.75
C THR A 69 -1.72 -5.49 2.49
N GLY A 70 -1.10 -4.34 2.72
CA GLY A 70 -1.66 -3.04 2.36
C GLY A 70 -1.97 -2.91 0.87
N MET A 71 -1.07 -3.36 0.00
CA MET A 71 -1.32 -3.41 -1.44
C MET A 71 -2.49 -4.34 -1.80
N TYR A 72 -2.64 -5.47 -1.11
CA TYR A 72 -3.76 -6.39 -1.35
C TYR A 72 -5.10 -5.79 -0.91
N VAL A 73 -5.15 -5.08 0.23
CA VAL A 73 -6.34 -4.31 0.64
C VAL A 73 -6.70 -3.28 -0.43
N ALA A 74 -5.72 -2.52 -0.93
CA ALA A 74 -5.95 -1.54 -1.98
C ALA A 74 -6.49 -2.21 -3.25
N ALA A 75 -5.92 -3.33 -3.68
CA ALA A 75 -6.39 -4.08 -4.84
C ALA A 75 -7.85 -4.55 -4.70
N GLN A 76 -8.23 -5.13 -3.55
CA GLN A 76 -9.62 -5.56 -3.31
C GLN A 76 -10.59 -4.39 -3.15
N SER A 77 -10.15 -3.28 -2.55
CA SER A 77 -10.95 -2.05 -2.44
C SER A 77 -11.23 -1.44 -3.80
N LEU A 78 -10.22 -1.40 -4.68
CA LEU A 78 -10.34 -0.95 -6.06
C LEU A 78 -11.21 -1.90 -6.90
N ARG A 79 -11.06 -3.23 -6.73
CA ARG A 79 -11.94 -4.22 -7.35
C ARG A 79 -13.40 -3.95 -6.96
N TYR A 80 -13.68 -3.78 -5.66
CA TYR A 80 -15.04 -3.45 -5.21
C TYR A 80 -15.55 -2.14 -5.81
N ALA A 81 -14.72 -1.09 -5.84
CA ALA A 81 -15.10 0.20 -6.42
C ALA A 81 -15.44 0.10 -7.92
N ALA A 82 -14.74 -0.77 -8.66
CA ALA A 82 -14.92 -0.97 -10.09
C ALA A 82 -16.08 -1.93 -10.43
N THR A 83 -16.32 -2.97 -9.63
CA THR A 83 -17.25 -4.06 -9.96
C THR A 83 -18.52 -4.09 -9.10
N GLY A 84 -18.48 -3.52 -7.89
CA GLY A 84 -19.54 -3.65 -6.90
C GLY A 84 -19.66 -5.05 -6.27
N GLU A 85 -18.72 -5.97 -6.54
CA GLU A 85 -18.80 -7.35 -6.05
C GLU A 85 -18.67 -7.43 -4.51
N ALA A 86 -19.67 -8.01 -3.85
CA ALA A 86 -19.70 -8.16 -2.40
C ALA A 86 -18.53 -8.99 -1.84
N GLN A 87 -18.02 -9.95 -2.61
CA GLN A 87 -16.86 -10.75 -2.23
C GLN A 87 -15.59 -9.88 -2.10
N ALA A 88 -15.38 -8.92 -3.02
CA ALA A 88 -14.25 -8.00 -2.95
C ALA A 88 -14.33 -7.08 -1.73
N LYS A 89 -15.54 -6.55 -1.42
CA LYS A 89 -15.76 -5.77 -0.18
C LYS A 89 -15.48 -6.59 1.07
N THR A 90 -15.99 -7.82 1.13
CA THR A 90 -15.81 -8.71 2.29
C THR A 90 -14.35 -9.04 2.51
N GLU A 91 -13.60 -9.34 1.45
CA GLU A 91 -12.18 -9.62 1.55
C GLU A 91 -11.37 -8.39 1.94
N ALA A 92 -11.59 -7.25 1.30
CA ALA A 92 -10.92 -6.00 1.64
C ALA A 92 -11.12 -5.65 3.13
N ALA A 93 -12.35 -5.79 3.63
CA ALA A 93 -12.67 -5.55 5.03
C ALA A 93 -11.99 -6.56 5.98
N ARG A 94 -11.92 -7.84 5.60
CA ARG A 94 -11.21 -8.88 6.37
C ARG A 94 -9.73 -8.54 6.52
N ILE A 95 -9.07 -8.17 5.42
CA ILE A 95 -7.63 -7.88 5.42
C ILE A 95 -7.33 -6.52 6.07
N ALA A 96 -8.21 -5.52 5.95
CA ALA A 96 -8.09 -4.26 6.68
C ALA A 96 -8.15 -4.49 8.21
N ARG A 97 -9.05 -5.37 8.69
CA ARG A 97 -9.08 -5.79 10.10
C ARG A 97 -7.81 -6.54 10.54
N TYR A 98 -7.16 -7.25 9.61
CA TYR A 98 -5.83 -7.80 9.86
C TYR A 98 -4.78 -6.70 10.02
N LEU A 99 -4.76 -5.66 9.18
CA LEU A 99 -3.84 -4.52 9.32
C LEU A 99 -4.04 -3.76 10.64
N HIS A 100 -5.28 -3.66 11.13
CA HIS A 100 -5.57 -3.21 12.49
C HIS A 100 -4.90 -4.13 13.53
N THR A 101 -5.09 -5.45 13.42
CA THR A 101 -4.44 -6.43 14.31
C THR A 101 -2.91 -6.28 14.33
N VAL A 102 -2.28 -6.08 13.17
CA VAL A 102 -0.82 -5.88 13.05
C VAL A 102 -0.30 -4.66 13.81
N LYS A 103 -1.10 -3.60 13.90
CA LYS A 103 -0.79 -2.43 14.74
C LYS A 103 -1.09 -2.73 16.21
N ALA A 104 -2.32 -3.16 16.50
CA ALA A 104 -2.83 -3.27 17.86
C ALA A 104 -2.11 -4.33 18.70
N ILE A 105 -1.64 -5.42 18.10
CA ILE A 105 -0.88 -6.48 18.79
C ILE A 105 0.45 -5.99 19.41
N THR A 106 0.99 -4.88 18.90
CA THR A 106 2.28 -4.34 19.35
C THR A 106 2.20 -3.70 20.73
N ASP A 107 0.98 -3.33 21.18
CA ASP A 107 0.72 -2.57 22.41
C ASP A 107 1.64 -1.33 22.56
N THR A 108 2.04 -0.75 21.42
CA THR A 108 2.97 0.37 21.34
C THR A 108 2.29 1.50 20.55
N PRO A 109 2.11 2.70 21.13
CA PRO A 109 1.42 3.81 20.46
C PRO A 109 1.95 4.08 19.07
N GLY A 110 1.05 4.21 18.10
CA GLY A 110 1.36 4.50 16.70
C GLY A 110 2.28 3.52 15.98
N TYR A 111 2.64 2.38 16.59
CA TYR A 111 3.59 1.44 16.02
C TYR A 111 2.89 0.34 15.20
N VAL A 112 3.35 0.16 13.97
CA VAL A 112 2.87 -0.88 13.05
C VAL A 112 3.90 -2.01 12.96
N GLY A 113 3.48 -3.25 13.25
CA GLY A 113 4.34 -4.43 13.10
C GLY A 113 4.60 -4.82 11.64
N ARG A 114 5.59 -5.69 11.42
CA ARG A 114 5.93 -6.24 10.09
C ARG A 114 5.05 -7.41 9.67
N TYR A 115 4.59 -8.17 10.65
CA TYR A 115 3.76 -9.37 10.47
C TYR A 115 3.09 -9.76 11.80
N ALA A 116 1.93 -10.41 11.74
CA ALA A 116 1.30 -11.06 12.87
C ALA A 116 0.64 -12.38 12.44
N ALA A 117 0.76 -13.42 13.25
CA ALA A 117 0.17 -14.73 12.94
C ALA A 117 -0.02 -15.59 14.20
N PRO A 118 -0.73 -16.73 14.11
CA PRO A 118 -0.83 -17.68 15.22
C PRO A 118 0.55 -18.17 15.63
N ASN A 119 0.80 -18.29 16.94
CA ASN A 119 2.05 -18.76 17.51
C ASN A 119 2.23 -20.29 17.30
N GLN A 120 2.41 -20.70 16.05
CA GLN A 120 2.56 -22.09 15.63
C GLN A 120 3.75 -22.24 14.69
N ALA A 121 4.34 -23.44 14.65
CA ALA A 121 5.56 -23.70 13.90
C ALA A 121 5.45 -23.32 12.41
N PHE A 122 4.29 -23.56 11.79
CA PHE A 122 4.06 -23.28 10.38
C PHE A 122 4.27 -21.81 10.00
N TRP A 123 3.78 -20.85 10.80
CA TRP A 123 3.93 -19.41 10.53
C TRP A 123 5.23 -18.81 11.08
N ARG A 124 5.90 -19.49 12.02
CA ARG A 124 7.11 -19.00 12.69
C ARG A 124 8.42 -19.48 12.08
N GLN A 125 8.40 -20.10 10.92
CA GLN A 125 9.58 -20.73 10.34
C GLN A 125 10.76 -19.76 10.11
N GLU A 126 10.49 -18.50 9.77
CA GLU A 126 11.53 -17.46 9.61
C GLU A 126 11.99 -16.84 10.93
N TYR A 127 11.25 -17.05 12.02
CA TYR A 127 11.43 -16.38 13.30
C TYR A 127 11.45 -17.40 14.45
N PRO A 128 12.60 -18.08 14.67
CA PRO A 128 12.77 -18.96 15.84
C PRO A 128 12.66 -18.17 17.14
N ASP A 129 12.43 -18.87 18.27
CA ASP A 129 12.25 -18.27 19.61
C ASP A 129 13.39 -17.33 20.06
N THR A 130 14.58 -17.46 19.46
CA THR A 130 15.76 -16.63 19.75
C THR A 130 15.89 -15.41 18.84
N HIS A 131 14.98 -15.20 17.89
CA HIS A 131 15.07 -14.08 16.97
C HIS A 131 14.71 -12.77 17.70
N ASP A 132 15.61 -11.79 17.62
CA ASP A 132 15.52 -10.47 18.26
C ASP A 132 14.30 -9.62 17.84
N ARG A 133 13.73 -9.87 16.66
CA ARG A 133 12.54 -9.19 16.14
C ARG A 133 11.22 -9.88 16.51
N LEU A 134 11.27 -11.06 17.15
CA LEU A 134 10.09 -11.84 17.48
C LEU A 134 9.51 -11.41 18.83
N TYR A 135 8.23 -11.07 18.83
CA TYR A 135 7.47 -10.71 20.01
C TYR A 135 6.19 -11.54 20.11
N PHE A 136 5.67 -11.69 21.33
CA PHE A 136 4.45 -12.45 21.59
C PHE A 136 3.30 -11.52 21.99
N GLY A 137 2.12 -11.79 21.44
CA GLY A 137 0.91 -11.05 21.79
C GLY A 137 0.51 -11.34 23.24
N THR A 138 -0.06 -10.33 23.89
CA THR A 138 -0.59 -10.41 25.26
C THR A 138 -2.07 -10.04 25.26
N GLY A 139 -2.78 -10.26 26.39
CA GLY A 139 -4.20 -9.93 26.51
C GLY A 139 -5.06 -10.61 25.44
N ASP A 140 -5.84 -9.81 24.70
CA ASP A 140 -6.71 -10.28 23.61
C ASP A 140 -5.95 -10.91 22.44
N TYR A 141 -4.63 -10.66 22.34
CA TYR A 141 -3.76 -11.24 21.33
C TYR A 141 -2.91 -12.41 21.87
N ALA A 142 -3.22 -12.94 23.05
CA ALA A 142 -2.55 -14.10 23.60
C ALA A 142 -2.66 -15.31 22.64
N GLY A 143 -1.53 -15.99 22.40
CA GLY A 143 -1.45 -17.09 21.43
C GLY A 143 -1.08 -16.67 20.01
N LEU A 144 -0.87 -15.37 19.77
CA LEU A 144 -0.30 -14.83 18.55
C LEU A 144 1.16 -14.42 18.75
N PHE A 145 1.89 -14.27 17.66
CA PHE A 145 3.18 -13.60 17.63
C PHE A 145 3.16 -12.46 16.61
N TRP A 146 4.10 -11.53 16.74
CA TRP A 146 4.30 -10.46 15.79
C TRP A 146 5.78 -10.12 15.64
N ILE A 147 6.12 -9.45 14.54
CA ILE A 147 7.50 -9.12 14.15
C ILE A 147 7.72 -7.62 14.18
N GLY A 148 8.74 -7.16 14.91
CA GLY A 148 9.18 -5.76 14.99
C GLY A 148 10.36 -5.42 14.07
N ASP A 149 11.14 -4.40 14.45
CA ASP A 149 12.15 -3.73 13.63
C ASP A 149 11.59 -3.19 12.30
N THR A 150 10.43 -2.53 12.39
CA THR A 150 9.67 -2.06 11.24
C THR A 150 10.32 -0.86 10.55
N SER A 151 10.44 -0.92 9.22
CA SER A 151 10.84 0.23 8.40
C SER A 151 9.64 1.04 7.91
N ARG A 152 9.89 2.25 7.39
CA ARG A 152 8.88 3.08 6.70
C ARG A 152 8.17 2.40 5.52
N ASP A 153 8.72 1.31 4.99
CA ASP A 153 8.15 0.60 3.85
C ASP A 153 6.84 -0.11 4.25
N GLN A 154 6.85 -0.78 5.42
CA GLN A 154 5.65 -1.39 6.00
C GLN A 154 4.56 -0.35 6.25
N TYR A 155 4.92 0.82 6.80
CA TYR A 155 3.99 1.93 7.01
C TYR A 155 3.40 2.43 5.68
N THR A 156 4.21 2.50 4.61
CA THR A 156 3.74 2.95 3.29
C THR A 156 2.62 2.07 2.76
N GLY A 157 2.75 0.74 2.88
CA GLY A 157 1.66 -0.16 2.49
C GLY A 157 0.49 -0.13 3.48
N TRP A 158 0.74 -0.09 4.79
CA TRP A 158 -0.30 0.03 5.80
C TRP A 158 -1.21 1.24 5.54
N TRP A 159 -0.61 2.42 5.34
CA TRP A 159 -1.34 3.65 5.02
C TRP A 159 -2.13 3.52 3.70
N LEU A 160 -1.52 2.97 2.64
CA LEU A 160 -2.19 2.74 1.36
C LEU A 160 -3.44 1.86 1.53
N GLY A 161 -3.30 0.73 2.23
CA GLY A 161 -4.39 -0.22 2.43
C GLY A 161 -5.52 0.37 3.28
N MET A 162 -5.18 0.95 4.42
CA MET A 162 -6.16 1.56 5.33
C MET A 162 -6.89 2.74 4.67
N SER A 163 -6.19 3.59 3.92
CA SER A 163 -6.79 4.72 3.20
C SER A 163 -7.78 4.26 2.11
N MET A 164 -7.39 3.26 1.31
CA MET A 164 -8.26 2.72 0.26
C MET A 164 -9.47 1.99 0.83
N ALA A 165 -9.32 1.28 1.94
CA ALA A 165 -10.43 0.63 2.62
C ALA A 165 -11.45 1.66 3.16
N HIS A 166 -10.96 2.72 3.82
CA HIS A 166 -11.81 3.79 4.36
C HIS A 166 -12.63 4.46 3.26
N GLU A 167 -11.99 4.76 2.13
CA GLU A 167 -12.63 5.47 1.03
C GLU A 167 -13.66 4.64 0.28
N PHE A 168 -13.38 3.35 0.04
CA PHE A 168 -14.18 2.55 -0.91
C PHE A 168 -15.15 1.57 -0.28
N LEU A 169 -14.94 1.10 0.95
CA LEU A 169 -15.78 0.03 1.49
C LEU A 169 -17.12 0.53 2.04
N GLY A 170 -17.18 1.76 2.56
CA GLY A 170 -18.38 2.29 3.21
C GLY A 170 -18.89 1.38 4.33
N ASP A 171 -17.97 0.91 5.18
CA ASP A 171 -18.23 0.14 6.40
C ASP A 171 -17.95 1.08 7.58
N GLU A 172 -19.00 1.63 8.20
CA GLU A 172 -18.87 2.70 9.21
C GLU A 172 -18.10 2.23 10.46
N ASP A 173 -18.33 0.99 10.90
CA ASP A 173 -17.63 0.41 12.06
C ASP A 173 -16.15 0.22 11.76
N LEU A 174 -15.82 -0.29 10.57
CA LEU A 174 -14.43 -0.41 10.14
C LEU A 174 -13.77 0.96 9.94
N ASN A 175 -14.49 1.94 9.40
CA ASN A 175 -13.97 3.30 9.19
C ASN A 175 -13.63 3.96 10.53
N ALA A 176 -14.45 3.78 11.57
CA ALA A 176 -14.13 4.28 12.90
C ALA A 176 -12.82 3.68 13.46
N VAL A 177 -12.58 2.38 13.23
CA VAL A 177 -11.32 1.72 13.60
C VAL A 177 -10.15 2.28 12.78
N ILE A 178 -10.31 2.40 11.46
CA ILE A 178 -9.26 2.93 10.57
C ILE A 178 -8.88 4.37 10.98
N GLU A 179 -9.87 5.23 11.21
CA GLU A 179 -9.62 6.61 11.63
C GLU A 179 -8.90 6.69 12.97
N ALA A 180 -9.30 5.88 13.95
CA ALA A 180 -8.63 5.83 15.25
C ALA A 180 -7.17 5.36 15.11
N ASP A 181 -6.93 4.32 14.31
CA ASP A 181 -5.58 3.84 14.06
C ASP A 181 -4.72 4.85 13.31
N MET A 182 -5.28 5.51 12.28
CA MET A 182 -4.55 6.52 11.51
C MET A 182 -4.15 7.73 12.36
N ARG A 183 -5.04 8.20 13.25
CA ARG A 183 -4.73 9.25 14.24
C ARG A 183 -3.58 8.83 15.14
N ASP A 184 -3.70 7.67 15.78
CA ASP A 184 -2.65 7.15 16.69
C ASP A 184 -1.28 7.03 16.00
N VAL A 185 -1.25 6.55 14.76
CA VAL A 185 -0.01 6.46 13.97
C VAL A 185 0.55 7.83 13.60
N ILE A 186 -0.26 8.74 13.03
CA ILE A 186 0.24 10.03 12.56
C ILE A 186 0.66 10.95 13.71
N ASP A 187 -0.11 10.99 14.79
CA ASP A 187 0.17 11.82 15.97
C ASP A 187 1.47 11.35 16.64
N THR A 188 1.63 10.04 16.82
CA THR A 188 2.87 9.48 17.38
C THR A 188 4.09 9.80 16.51
N LEU A 189 3.95 9.77 15.18
CA LEU A 189 5.03 10.13 14.26
C LEU A 189 5.36 11.63 14.35
N ILE A 190 4.36 12.50 14.48
CA ILE A 190 4.56 13.94 14.68
C ILE A 190 5.31 14.18 16.00
N ASP A 191 4.87 13.56 17.10
CA ASP A 191 5.45 13.68 18.43
C ASP A 191 6.91 13.17 18.48
N ASN A 192 7.23 12.13 17.70
CA ASN A 192 8.56 11.54 17.63
C ASN A 192 9.47 12.18 16.55
N ASP A 193 9.15 13.38 16.07
CA ASP A 193 9.94 14.09 15.04
C ASP A 193 10.14 13.21 13.78
N TRP A 194 9.07 12.56 13.36
CA TRP A 194 8.97 11.72 12.17
C TRP A 194 9.94 10.52 12.17
N LYS A 195 10.11 9.91 13.35
CA LYS A 195 10.88 8.67 13.56
C LYS A 195 9.94 7.57 14.01
N ILE A 196 10.06 6.42 13.37
CA ILE A 196 9.44 5.18 13.86
C ILE A 196 10.26 4.72 15.06
N VAL A 197 9.62 4.66 16.23
CA VAL A 197 10.21 4.16 17.47
C VAL A 197 9.59 2.78 17.72
N ASP A 198 10.43 1.75 17.77
CA ASP A 198 9.99 0.37 18.01
C ASP A 198 9.60 0.17 19.49
N ASN A 199 8.93 -0.94 19.80
CA ASN A 199 8.48 -1.28 21.14
C ASN A 199 9.61 -1.39 22.18
N ASN A 200 10.82 -1.66 21.71
CA ASN A 200 12.03 -1.75 22.53
C ASN A 200 12.73 -0.37 22.69
N GLY A 201 12.19 0.68 22.07
CA GLY A 201 12.72 2.04 22.07
C GLY A 201 13.75 2.34 20.97
N ASP A 202 14.09 1.36 20.13
CA ASP A 202 15.03 1.54 19.04
C ASP A 202 14.44 2.37 17.90
N VAL A 203 15.31 3.11 17.21
CA VAL A 203 14.98 3.97 16.07
C VAL A 203 15.78 3.62 14.82
N ASP A 204 16.16 2.34 14.71
CA ASP A 204 16.87 1.82 13.54
C ASP A 204 15.88 1.48 12.43
N GLY A 205 14.88 0.64 12.70
CA GLY A 205 13.86 0.22 11.73
C GLY A 205 14.52 -0.34 10.47
N ASN A 206 15.46 -1.26 10.66
CA ASN A 206 16.36 -1.80 9.64
C ASN A 206 17.10 -0.69 8.83
N GLY A 207 17.49 0.39 9.50
CA GLY A 207 18.17 1.56 8.92
C GLY A 207 17.24 2.56 8.21
N ALA A 208 15.92 2.39 8.27
CA ALA A 208 14.93 3.19 7.56
C ALA A 208 13.75 3.66 8.43
N ALA A 209 13.96 3.81 9.74
CA ALA A 209 12.95 4.36 10.66
C ALA A 209 12.62 5.86 10.45
N ARG A 210 13.51 6.63 9.80
CA ARG A 210 13.27 8.06 9.54
C ARG A 210 12.37 8.26 8.32
N VAL A 211 11.26 8.96 8.53
CA VAL A 211 10.27 9.24 7.49
C VAL A 211 10.73 10.44 6.65
N GLY A 212 10.91 10.23 5.34
CA GLY A 212 11.28 11.28 4.39
C GLY A 212 10.09 12.17 4.01
N TYR A 213 10.35 13.39 3.56
CA TYR A 213 9.30 14.39 3.31
C TYR A 213 8.16 13.94 2.38
N PRO A 214 8.39 13.23 1.26
CA PRO A 214 7.28 12.75 0.42
C PRO A 214 6.30 11.82 1.16
N LEU A 215 6.83 10.97 2.06
CA LEU A 215 6.01 10.09 2.89
C LEU A 215 5.24 10.89 3.95
N ARG A 216 5.87 11.88 4.59
CA ARG A 216 5.17 12.76 5.55
C ARG A 216 3.96 13.43 4.90
N LEU A 217 4.15 14.00 3.71
CA LEU A 217 3.08 14.63 2.94
C LEU A 217 1.98 13.62 2.59
N ALA A 218 2.35 12.42 2.12
CA ALA A 218 1.39 11.39 1.75
C ALA A 218 0.57 10.89 2.95
N TRP A 219 1.21 10.70 4.10
CA TRP A 219 0.55 10.20 5.30
C TRP A 219 -0.35 11.27 5.93
N LEU A 220 0.07 12.53 5.94
CA LEU A 220 -0.79 13.66 6.38
C LEU A 220 -2.03 13.81 5.51
N ILE A 221 -1.89 13.74 4.18
CA ILE A 221 -3.06 13.91 3.31
C ILE A 221 -4.04 12.72 3.39
N MET A 222 -3.52 11.50 3.62
CA MET A 222 -4.37 10.34 3.92
C MET A 222 -5.06 10.45 5.28
N ALA A 223 -4.35 10.89 6.32
CA ALA A 223 -4.93 11.13 7.65
C ALA A 223 -6.03 12.19 7.60
N TRP A 224 -5.78 13.33 6.93
CA TRP A 224 -6.78 14.36 6.70
C TRP A 224 -7.98 13.84 5.91
N SER A 225 -7.75 13.10 4.82
CA SER A 225 -8.84 12.56 4.00
C SER A 225 -9.72 11.58 4.78
N ALA A 226 -9.15 10.81 5.72
CA ALA A 226 -9.90 9.85 6.52
C ALA A 226 -10.67 10.52 7.67
N THR A 227 -10.02 11.45 8.37
CA THR A 227 -10.53 12.01 9.64
C THR A 227 -11.25 13.36 9.50
N GLY A 228 -10.93 14.13 8.45
CA GLY A 228 -11.38 15.50 8.27
C GLY A 228 -10.69 16.54 9.17
N GLU A 229 -9.66 16.15 9.93
CA GLU A 229 -8.96 17.03 10.88
C GLU A 229 -8.03 18.01 10.19
N GLN A 230 -8.31 19.31 10.36
CA GLN A 230 -7.61 20.37 9.62
C GLN A 230 -6.15 20.53 10.02
N ASP A 231 -5.78 20.22 11.25
CA ASP A 231 -4.40 20.30 11.71
C ASP A 231 -3.45 19.45 10.84
N TYR A 232 -3.92 18.32 10.32
CA TYR A 232 -3.15 17.49 9.38
C TYR A 232 -2.97 18.15 8.01
N LEU A 233 -3.99 18.84 7.51
CA LEU A 233 -3.90 19.57 6.23
C LEU A 233 -3.04 20.83 6.36
N ASP A 234 -3.17 21.55 7.47
CA ASP A 234 -2.34 22.72 7.76
C ASP A 234 -0.87 22.33 7.85
N LEU A 235 -0.55 21.24 8.58
CA LEU A 235 0.81 20.71 8.66
C LEU A 235 1.32 20.20 7.30
N PHE A 236 0.46 19.61 6.48
CA PHE A 236 0.80 19.23 5.10
C PHE A 236 1.24 20.46 4.29
N HIS A 237 0.47 21.56 4.36
CA HIS A 237 0.79 22.79 3.65
C HIS A 237 2.06 23.47 4.18
N ASP A 238 2.28 23.47 5.50
CA ASP A 238 3.48 24.01 6.11
C ASP A 238 4.74 23.25 5.66
N ILE A 239 4.73 21.92 5.74
CA ILE A 239 5.84 21.08 5.29
C ILE A 239 6.07 21.26 3.79
N PHE A 240 4.99 21.29 2.98
CA PHE A 240 5.10 21.48 1.55
C PHE A 240 5.73 22.85 1.22
N ALA A 241 5.25 23.93 1.82
CA ALA A 241 5.78 25.27 1.61
C ALA A 241 7.26 25.39 2.00
N GLU A 242 7.66 24.77 3.12
CA GLU A 242 9.05 24.77 3.59
C GLU A 242 9.97 23.97 2.66
N ARG A 243 9.48 22.86 2.09
CA ARG A 243 10.33 21.85 1.44
C ARG A 243 10.20 21.78 -0.08
N LYS A 244 9.22 22.44 -0.70
CA LYS A 244 8.92 22.32 -2.14
C LYS A 244 10.16 22.39 -3.04
N ASP A 245 11.05 23.35 -2.81
CA ASP A 245 12.24 23.58 -3.65
C ASP A 245 13.32 22.49 -3.49
N LYS A 246 13.19 21.65 -2.47
CA LYS A 246 14.13 20.57 -2.13
C LYS A 246 13.50 19.18 -2.25
N LEU A 247 12.18 19.05 -2.37
CA LEU A 247 11.49 17.76 -2.47
C LEU A 247 12.08 16.87 -3.58
N TRP A 248 12.57 17.47 -4.67
CA TRP A 248 13.20 16.72 -5.74
C TRP A 248 14.47 15.95 -5.35
N LEU A 249 15.16 16.35 -4.27
CA LEU A 249 16.32 15.64 -3.71
C LEU A 249 15.87 14.37 -2.97
N ASP A 250 14.72 14.43 -2.31
CA ASP A 250 14.17 13.33 -1.51
C ASP A 250 13.46 12.26 -2.38
N VAL A 251 13.21 12.59 -3.65
CA VAL A 251 12.56 11.72 -4.65
C VAL A 251 13.59 11.20 -5.68
N PHE A 252 14.89 11.43 -5.45
CA PHE A 252 15.94 11.14 -6.43
C PHE A 252 16.36 9.65 -6.42
N SER A 253 16.32 9.02 -7.60
CA SER A 253 16.77 7.62 -7.84
C SER A 253 18.11 7.63 -8.61
N TRP A 254 19.11 6.88 -8.14
CA TRP A 254 20.45 6.84 -8.74
C TRP A 254 20.56 5.63 -9.68
N THR A 255 20.15 5.83 -10.93
CA THR A 255 20.82 5.27 -12.11
C THR A 255 20.63 3.81 -12.51
N ASN A 256 19.67 3.04 -11.95
CA ASN A 256 19.26 1.78 -12.57
C ASN A 256 17.78 1.41 -12.37
N LYS A 257 17.00 1.55 -13.45
CA LYS A 257 15.57 1.21 -13.50
C LYS A 257 15.22 -0.23 -13.07
N TYR A 258 16.17 -1.17 -13.13
CA TYR A 258 15.94 -2.57 -12.73
C TYR A 258 16.41 -2.88 -11.30
N ALA A 259 17.37 -2.14 -10.75
CA ALA A 259 17.86 -2.37 -9.38
C ALA A 259 16.98 -1.70 -8.31
N GLU A 260 16.20 -0.70 -8.70
CA GLU A 260 15.40 0.13 -7.78
C GLU A 260 13.88 -0.14 -7.88
N TYR A 261 13.44 -1.26 -8.47
CA TYR A 261 12.02 -1.56 -8.69
C TYR A 261 11.18 -1.53 -7.41
N PHE A 262 11.73 -2.02 -6.29
CA PHE A 262 11.09 -1.91 -4.98
C PHE A 262 10.90 -0.45 -4.54
N ALA A 263 11.93 0.39 -4.70
CA ALA A 263 11.85 1.82 -4.37
C ALA A 263 10.87 2.57 -5.30
N PHE A 264 10.80 2.19 -6.58
CA PHE A 264 9.78 2.70 -7.47
C PHE A 264 8.39 2.29 -7.02
N ASN A 265 8.17 1.05 -6.58
CA ASN A 265 6.87 0.63 -6.03
C ASN A 265 6.42 1.53 -4.85
N LEU A 266 7.31 1.75 -3.88
CA LEU A 266 7.06 2.66 -2.75
C LEU A 266 6.72 4.08 -3.21
N SER A 267 7.46 4.58 -4.20
CA SER A 267 7.24 5.91 -4.77
C SER A 267 5.87 6.02 -5.44
N HIS A 268 5.43 4.98 -6.15
CA HIS A 268 4.11 4.95 -6.77
C HIS A 268 2.99 4.90 -5.72
N ASN A 269 3.15 4.10 -4.65
CA ASN A 269 2.19 4.06 -3.54
C ASN A 269 2.04 5.45 -2.88
N THR A 270 3.17 6.13 -2.69
CA THR A 270 3.23 7.49 -2.10
C THR A 270 2.56 8.52 -3.00
N PHE A 271 2.98 8.59 -4.27
CA PHE A 271 2.51 9.63 -5.18
C PHE A 271 1.09 9.42 -5.69
N LEU A 272 0.60 8.18 -5.73
CA LEU A 272 -0.81 7.92 -6.02
C LEU A 272 -1.71 8.71 -5.05
N GLN A 273 -1.39 8.70 -3.76
CA GLN A 273 -2.21 9.36 -2.74
C GLN A 273 -2.05 10.87 -2.78
N LEU A 274 -0.83 11.36 -2.97
CA LEU A 274 -0.56 12.78 -3.19
C LEU A 274 -1.36 13.33 -4.38
N MET A 275 -1.35 12.65 -5.53
CA MET A 275 -2.10 13.11 -6.71
C MET A 275 -3.61 12.95 -6.54
N ARG A 276 -4.10 11.95 -5.81
CA ARG A 276 -5.55 11.75 -5.64
C ARG A 276 -6.19 12.66 -4.61
N LEU A 277 -5.47 12.99 -3.53
CA LEU A 277 -6.06 13.58 -2.33
C LEU A 277 -5.68 15.06 -2.14
N THR A 278 -4.61 15.55 -2.77
CA THR A 278 -4.21 16.96 -2.63
C THR A 278 -5.32 17.88 -3.16
N PRO A 279 -5.91 18.76 -2.31
CA PRO A 279 -7.12 19.49 -2.66
C PRO A 279 -6.87 20.73 -3.52
N ASP A 280 -5.69 21.35 -3.43
CA ASP A 280 -5.38 22.58 -4.16
C ASP A 280 -4.65 22.31 -5.48
N CYS A 281 -5.05 23.04 -6.53
CA CYS A 281 -4.55 22.81 -7.88
C CYS A 281 -3.05 23.09 -8.04
N GLU A 282 -2.50 24.06 -7.30
CA GLU A 282 -1.08 24.45 -7.42
C GLU A 282 -0.15 23.36 -6.88
N THR A 283 -0.39 22.91 -5.65
CA THR A 283 0.35 21.82 -5.01
C THR A 283 0.16 20.52 -5.79
N HIS A 284 -1.07 20.22 -6.21
CA HIS A 284 -1.35 19.05 -7.03
C HIS A 284 -0.53 19.06 -8.33
N ALA A 285 -0.53 20.18 -9.07
CA ALA A 285 0.21 20.32 -10.32
C ALA A 285 1.73 20.14 -10.09
N PHE A 286 2.27 20.74 -9.03
CA PHE A 286 3.67 20.57 -8.66
C PHE A 286 4.03 19.11 -8.36
N LEU A 287 3.22 18.42 -7.54
CA LEU A 287 3.47 17.04 -7.15
C LEU A 287 3.35 16.08 -8.34
N THR A 288 2.40 16.33 -9.24
CA THR A 288 2.24 15.57 -10.49
C THR A 288 3.46 15.76 -11.40
N GLU A 289 3.92 17.00 -11.59
CA GLU A 289 5.11 17.30 -12.38
C GLU A 289 6.37 16.64 -11.77
N LEU A 290 6.49 16.69 -10.44
CA LEU A 290 7.60 16.06 -9.72
C LEU A 290 7.60 14.54 -9.95
N TYR A 291 6.45 13.88 -9.80
CA TYR A 291 6.28 12.46 -10.07
C TYR A 291 6.66 12.11 -11.51
N GLU A 292 6.12 12.82 -12.49
CA GLU A 292 6.40 12.56 -13.91
C GLU A 292 7.91 12.70 -14.22
N LYS A 293 8.54 13.76 -13.72
CA LYS A 293 9.93 14.10 -14.01
C LYS A 293 10.97 13.35 -13.18
N LYS A 294 10.61 12.75 -12.05
CA LYS A 294 11.59 12.11 -11.15
C LYS A 294 11.31 10.64 -10.89
N ILE A 295 10.09 10.17 -11.11
CA ILE A 295 9.70 8.78 -10.89
C ILE A 295 9.29 8.15 -12.22
N TYR A 296 8.18 8.59 -12.80
CA TYR A 296 7.58 7.91 -13.95
C TYR A 296 8.51 7.86 -15.17
N LYS A 297 9.28 8.92 -15.45
CA LYS A 297 10.23 8.93 -16.58
C LYS A 297 11.23 7.77 -16.59
N HIS A 298 11.51 7.16 -15.43
CA HIS A 298 12.47 6.07 -15.30
C HIS A 298 11.84 4.70 -15.50
N VAL A 299 10.53 4.60 -15.28
CA VAL A 299 9.76 3.35 -15.37
C VAL A 299 8.78 3.32 -16.53
N LYS A 300 8.60 4.43 -17.26
CA LYS A 300 7.81 4.42 -18.50
C LYS A 300 8.37 3.37 -19.47
N GLU A 301 7.50 2.72 -20.22
CA GLU A 301 7.87 1.71 -21.23
C GLU A 301 8.58 0.47 -20.63
N THR A 302 8.39 0.19 -19.34
CA THR A 302 8.83 -1.07 -18.73
C THR A 302 7.76 -2.16 -18.75
N HIS A 303 6.58 -1.88 -19.34
CA HIS A 303 5.41 -2.74 -19.33
C HIS A 303 5.02 -3.17 -17.90
N ASN A 304 4.86 -2.18 -17.02
CA ASN A 304 4.39 -2.41 -15.66
C ASN A 304 3.03 -1.74 -15.47
N ALA A 305 1.99 -2.57 -15.50
CA ALA A 305 0.60 -2.11 -15.44
C ALA A 305 0.31 -1.25 -14.19
N TRP A 306 0.96 -1.51 -13.05
CA TRP A 306 0.78 -0.70 -11.84
C TRP A 306 1.33 0.71 -12.01
N TYR A 307 2.57 0.84 -12.50
CA TYR A 307 3.21 2.14 -12.69
C TYR A 307 2.49 3.01 -13.71
N ASP A 308 2.13 2.40 -14.83
CA ASP A 308 1.39 3.09 -15.89
C ASP A 308 -0.02 3.48 -15.43
N SER A 309 -0.70 2.65 -14.62
CA SER A 309 -2.00 3.00 -14.04
C SER A 309 -1.92 4.20 -13.09
N VAL A 310 -0.91 4.27 -12.23
CA VAL A 310 -0.71 5.42 -11.33
C VAL A 310 -0.43 6.70 -12.13
N TYR A 311 0.37 6.61 -13.20
CA TYR A 311 0.55 7.73 -14.11
C TYR A 311 -0.74 8.18 -14.78
N LEU A 312 -1.58 7.23 -15.26
CA LEU A 312 -2.88 7.56 -15.87
C LEU A 312 -3.80 8.30 -14.89
N VAL A 313 -3.81 7.90 -13.61
CA VAL A 313 -4.56 8.61 -12.55
C VAL A 313 -4.04 10.04 -12.39
N GLY A 314 -2.74 10.20 -12.16
CA GLY A 314 -2.12 11.51 -11.95
C GLY A 314 -2.34 12.45 -13.13
N CYS A 315 -2.10 11.97 -14.35
CA CYS A 315 -2.19 12.79 -15.55
C CYS A 315 -3.63 13.17 -15.89
N ARG A 316 -4.60 12.31 -15.57
CA ARG A 316 -6.03 12.59 -15.76
C ARG A 316 -6.55 13.62 -14.77
N ILE A 317 -6.22 13.48 -13.48
CA ILE A 317 -6.62 14.44 -12.44
C ILE A 317 -5.95 15.80 -12.71
N GLY A 318 -4.65 15.78 -13.01
CA GLY A 318 -3.87 16.99 -13.25
C GLY A 318 -4.09 17.63 -14.62
N GLY A 319 -4.76 16.95 -15.55
CA GLY A 319 -4.91 17.42 -16.92
C GLY A 319 -3.58 17.58 -17.67
N THR A 320 -2.53 16.84 -17.29
CA THR A 320 -1.17 16.98 -17.83
C THR A 320 -0.96 16.19 -19.12
N CYS A 321 -1.79 15.18 -19.39
CA CYS A 321 -1.69 14.34 -20.58
C CYS A 321 -2.77 14.64 -21.64
N SER A 322 -2.38 14.59 -22.91
CA SER A 322 -3.35 14.64 -24.02
C SER A 322 -4.18 13.34 -24.09
N ASN A 323 -5.39 13.39 -24.66
CA ASN A 323 -6.22 12.19 -24.89
C ASN A 323 -5.47 11.08 -25.66
N ARG A 324 -4.62 11.47 -26.62
CA ARG A 324 -3.80 10.52 -27.39
C ARG A 324 -2.73 9.85 -26.52
N GLN A 325 -2.09 10.62 -25.63
CA GLN A 325 -1.08 10.09 -24.71
C GLN A 325 -1.72 9.19 -23.66
N PHE A 326 -2.87 9.58 -23.11
CA PHE A 326 -3.66 8.76 -22.22
C PHE A 326 -4.00 7.42 -22.87
N GLN A 327 -4.59 7.44 -24.08
CA GLN A 327 -4.99 6.22 -24.77
C GLN A 327 -3.78 5.31 -25.06
N LYS A 328 -2.64 5.88 -25.49
CA LYS A 328 -1.43 5.09 -25.74
C LYS A 328 -0.97 4.32 -24.51
N VAL A 329 -0.97 4.96 -23.33
CA VAL A 329 -0.53 4.30 -22.09
C VAL A 329 -1.61 3.33 -21.58
N ALA A 330 -2.89 3.65 -21.73
CA ALA A 330 -3.97 2.73 -21.41
C ALA A 330 -3.92 1.45 -22.27
N ASP A 331 -3.62 1.58 -23.56
CA ASP A 331 -3.44 0.45 -24.48
C ASP A 331 -2.24 -0.41 -24.04
N ASP A 332 -1.13 0.20 -23.60
CA ASP A 332 0.05 -0.51 -23.08
C ASP A 332 -0.24 -1.25 -21.76
N VAL A 333 -1.03 -0.65 -20.86
CA VAL A 333 -1.52 -1.32 -19.65
C VAL A 333 -2.36 -2.54 -20.00
N TYR A 334 -3.32 -2.38 -20.91
CA TYR A 334 -4.17 -3.48 -21.36
C TYR A 334 -3.32 -4.59 -22.00
N GLN A 335 -2.43 -4.23 -22.93
CA GLN A 335 -1.50 -5.14 -23.56
C GLN A 335 -0.68 -5.90 -22.51
N THR A 336 -0.07 -5.18 -21.56
CA THR A 336 0.74 -5.76 -20.48
C THR A 336 -0.04 -6.80 -19.68
N LEU A 337 -1.28 -6.48 -19.28
CA LEU A 337 -2.12 -7.39 -18.50
C LEU A 337 -2.55 -8.62 -19.31
N THR A 338 -2.67 -8.49 -20.63
CA THR A 338 -3.05 -9.58 -21.55
C THR A 338 -1.87 -10.44 -22.03
N GLU A 339 -0.67 -9.87 -22.22
CA GLU A 339 0.49 -10.54 -22.84
C GLU A 339 1.46 -11.18 -21.84
N PHE A 340 1.65 -10.60 -20.65
CA PHE A 340 2.53 -11.17 -19.63
C PHE A 340 1.80 -12.24 -18.79
N TRP A 341 2.53 -13.31 -18.45
CA TRP A 341 2.06 -14.69 -18.22
C TRP A 341 1.00 -14.87 -17.12
N ASP A 342 0.46 -16.10 -17.07
CA ASP A 342 -0.68 -16.61 -16.31
C ASP A 342 -0.77 -16.17 -14.83
N ALA A 343 -1.92 -16.47 -14.19
CA ALA A 343 -1.97 -16.54 -12.73
C ALA A 343 -0.79 -17.38 -12.19
N PRO A 344 -0.32 -17.17 -10.95
CA PRO A 344 0.99 -17.64 -10.51
C PRO A 344 1.21 -19.13 -10.83
N ASN A 345 2.00 -19.40 -11.86
CA ASN A 345 2.70 -20.65 -12.13
C ASN A 345 4.17 -20.24 -12.15
N GLN A 346 4.94 -20.70 -11.17
CA GLN A 346 6.32 -20.29 -10.99
C GLN A 346 7.14 -20.66 -12.23
N ALA A 347 7.65 -19.65 -12.92
CA ALA A 347 8.77 -19.78 -13.84
C ALA A 347 9.90 -18.89 -13.34
#